data_AF-A0A4Y3INB0-F1
#
_entry.id   AF-A0A4Y3INB0-F1
#
_cell.length_a   1.000
_cell.length_b   1.000
_cell.length_c   1.000
_cell.angle_alpha   90.00
_cell.angle_beta   90.00
_cell.angle_gamma   90.00
#
_symmetry.space_group_name_H-M   'P 1'
#
loop_
_entity.id
_entity.type
_entity.pdbx_description
1 polymer ?
#
loop_
_entity_poly.entity_id
_entity_poly.type
_entity_poly.pdbx_seq_one_letter_code
_entity_poly.pdbx_strand_id
1 'polypeptide(L)'
;MSEYISYRSGYKYQLAEDFIIKIDIFPDQTVDMEFIGLSLDGWLTVRSGYAWDGPSGPVVDTTRNMRASLVHDALYQILRCQLLPANKKEAADQLFKKICINDGVDELTAQMFYLGLKIGGKPATEPRNKKPTLKAPWR
;
A
#
# COMPACT_ATOMS: atom_id res chain seq x y z
N MET A 1 -20.74 -2.18 -28.36
CA MET A 1 -19.36 -2.43 -27.87
C MET A 1 -18.84 -1.12 -27.30
N SER A 2 -18.10 -1.15 -26.20
CA SER A 2 -17.47 0.05 -25.64
C SER A 2 -16.49 0.65 -26.65
N GLU A 3 -16.61 1.96 -26.95
CA GLU A 3 -15.72 2.64 -27.90
C GLU A 3 -14.29 2.82 -27.37
N TYR A 4 -14.12 2.75 -26.05
CA TYR A 4 -12.83 2.84 -25.36
C TYR A 4 -12.83 2.09 -24.03
N ILE A 5 -11.63 1.79 -23.53
CA ILE A 5 -11.34 1.28 -22.20
C ILE A 5 -10.50 2.28 -21.41
N SER A 6 -10.58 2.21 -20.08
CA SER A 6 -9.69 2.93 -19.16
C SER A 6 -8.84 1.94 -18.38
N TYR A 7 -7.55 2.19 -18.24
CA TYR A 7 -6.64 1.29 -17.55
C TYR A 7 -5.58 2.07 -16.75
N ARG A 8 -4.94 1.38 -15.80
CA ARG A 8 -3.79 1.90 -15.03
C ARG A 8 -2.58 1.02 -15.34
N SER A 9 -1.41 1.61 -15.41
CA SER A 9 -0.15 0.91 -15.72
C SER A 9 0.90 1.14 -14.64
N GLY A 10 1.99 0.37 -14.71
CA GLY A 10 3.16 0.54 -13.85
C GLY A 10 3.04 -0.13 -12.48
N TYR A 11 2.17 -1.13 -12.33
CA TYR A 11 2.17 -2.03 -11.17
C TYR A 11 3.04 -3.25 -11.44
N LYS A 12 3.72 -3.79 -10.41
CA LYS A 12 4.60 -4.96 -10.55
C LYS A 12 3.89 -6.27 -10.24
N TYR A 13 3.03 -6.27 -9.23
CA TYR A 13 2.41 -7.47 -8.68
C TYR A 13 0.89 -7.31 -8.60
N GLN A 14 0.19 -8.43 -8.62
CA GLN A 14 -1.26 -8.51 -8.44
C GLN A 14 -1.60 -9.59 -7.41
N LEU A 15 -2.54 -9.28 -6.52
CA LEU A 15 -2.87 -10.15 -5.41
C LEU A 15 -3.80 -11.27 -5.90
N ALA A 16 -3.43 -12.52 -5.64
CA ALA A 16 -4.17 -13.67 -6.14
C ALA A 16 -5.46 -13.93 -5.33
N GLU A 17 -5.43 -13.72 -4.02
CA GLU A 17 -6.50 -14.05 -3.08
C GLU A 17 -6.66 -12.94 -2.05
N ASP A 18 -7.84 -12.85 -1.43
CA ASP A 18 -8.09 -11.88 -0.37
C ASP A 18 -7.09 -12.06 0.78
N PHE A 19 -6.49 -10.95 1.19
CA PHE A 19 -5.58 -10.90 2.32
C PHE A 19 -6.18 -10.04 3.42
N ILE A 20 -6.31 -10.61 4.62
CA ILE A 20 -6.89 -9.94 5.78
C ILE A 20 -5.88 -9.94 6.91
N ILE A 21 -5.66 -8.78 7.53
CA ILE A 21 -4.76 -8.63 8.67
C ILE A 21 -5.31 -7.66 9.70
N LYS A 22 -5.10 -7.98 10.98
CA LYS A 22 -5.37 -7.06 12.08
C LYS A 22 -4.20 -6.10 12.27
N ILE A 23 -4.47 -4.81 12.33
CA ILE A 23 -3.49 -3.74 12.47
C ILE A 23 -3.91 -2.74 13.55
N ASP A 24 -2.93 -2.10 14.20
CA ASP A 24 -3.17 -1.02 15.18
C ASP A 24 -3.30 0.35 14.49
N ILE A 25 -4.09 0.42 13.43
CA ILE A 25 -4.41 1.66 12.72
C ILE A 25 -5.91 1.76 12.58
N PHE A 26 -6.49 2.69 13.33
CA PHE A 26 -7.93 2.92 13.39
C PHE A 26 -8.26 4.19 12.61
N PRO A 27 -9.13 4.10 11.58
CA PRO A 27 -9.65 5.26 10.87
C PRO A 27 -10.82 5.89 11.63
N ASP A 28 -11.12 7.16 11.36
CA ASP A 28 -12.27 7.85 11.96
C ASP A 28 -13.61 7.37 11.34
N GLN A 29 -13.55 6.81 10.14
CA GLN A 29 -14.68 6.24 9.39
C GLN A 29 -14.24 4.95 8.70
N THR A 30 -15.16 4.00 8.54
CA THR A 30 -14.87 2.79 7.76
C THR A 30 -14.44 3.16 6.35
N VAL A 31 -13.30 2.62 5.91
CA VAL A 31 -12.83 2.75 4.55
C VAL A 31 -13.32 1.55 3.77
N ASP A 32 -14.07 1.78 2.70
CA ASP A 32 -14.45 0.73 1.76
C ASP A 32 -14.22 1.24 0.33
N MET A 33 -13.12 0.79 -0.25
CA MET A 33 -12.74 1.01 -1.65
C MET A 33 -12.91 -0.30 -2.42
N GLU A 34 -12.79 -0.28 -3.74
CA GLU A 34 -12.92 -1.47 -4.60
C GLU A 34 -12.06 -2.66 -4.12
N PHE A 35 -10.77 -2.43 -3.87
CA PHE A 35 -9.81 -3.48 -3.49
C PHE A 35 -9.29 -3.37 -2.05
N ILE A 36 -9.68 -2.35 -1.30
CA ILE A 36 -9.14 -2.09 0.04
C ILE A 36 -10.29 -1.77 0.98
N GLY A 37 -10.36 -2.47 2.11
CA GLY A 37 -11.23 -2.15 3.24
C GLY A 37 -10.41 -1.92 4.50
N LEU A 38 -10.77 -0.94 5.31
CA LEU A 38 -10.24 -0.76 6.66
C LEU A 38 -11.40 -0.48 7.61
N SER A 39 -11.64 -1.41 8.54
CA SER A 39 -12.68 -1.27 9.55
C SER A 39 -12.25 -0.35 10.71
N LEU A 40 -13.23 0.15 11.45
CA LEU A 40 -13.00 1.00 12.63
C LEU A 40 -12.20 0.30 13.72
N ASP A 41 -12.29 -1.03 13.80
CA ASP A 41 -11.56 -1.83 14.76
C ASP A 41 -10.19 -2.30 14.23
N GLY A 42 -9.76 -1.87 13.04
CA GLY A 42 -8.40 -2.13 12.53
C GLY A 42 -8.22 -3.45 11.76
N TRP A 43 -9.28 -3.99 11.14
CA TRP A 43 -9.13 -5.03 10.13
C TRP A 43 -8.87 -4.40 8.77
N LEU A 44 -7.68 -4.66 8.23
CA LEU A 44 -7.34 -4.30 6.86
C LEU A 44 -7.61 -5.51 5.96
N THR A 45 -8.46 -5.29 4.96
CA THR A 45 -8.76 -6.25 3.90
C THR A 45 -8.20 -5.72 2.59
N VAL A 46 -7.34 -6.50 1.94
CA VAL A 46 -6.88 -6.26 0.57
C VAL A 46 -7.46 -7.36 -0.30
N ARG A 47 -8.34 -6.99 -1.23
CA ARG A 47 -9.08 -7.96 -2.05
C ARG A 47 -8.26 -8.43 -3.24
N SER A 48 -8.56 -9.65 -3.69
CA SER A 48 -8.00 -10.24 -4.91
C SER A 48 -8.10 -9.27 -6.08
N GLY A 49 -7.06 -9.25 -6.92
CA GLY A 49 -6.93 -8.33 -8.05
C GLY A 49 -6.27 -7.00 -7.72
N TYR A 50 -6.03 -6.68 -6.44
CA TYR A 50 -5.27 -5.48 -6.05
C TYR A 50 -3.87 -5.51 -6.66
N ALA A 51 -3.51 -4.44 -7.38
CA ALA A 51 -2.21 -4.29 -8.02
C ALA A 51 -1.33 -3.31 -7.22
N TRP A 52 -0.07 -3.68 -6.98
CA TRP A 52 0.87 -2.89 -6.18
C TRP A 52 2.31 -2.96 -6.72
N ASP A 53 3.20 -2.12 -6.20
CA ASP A 53 4.55 -1.90 -6.77
C ASP A 53 5.64 -2.74 -6.11
N GLY A 54 5.27 -3.51 -5.08
CA GLY A 54 6.21 -4.18 -4.20
C GLY A 54 6.95 -3.19 -3.29
N PRO A 55 8.02 -3.65 -2.64
CA PRO A 55 8.93 -2.77 -1.93
C PRO A 55 9.40 -1.62 -2.84
N SER A 56 9.10 -0.39 -2.44
CA SER A 56 9.50 0.80 -3.16
C SER A 56 10.85 1.33 -2.64
N GLY A 57 11.70 1.84 -3.53
CA GLY A 57 13.00 2.45 -3.20
C GLY A 57 14.18 1.48 -3.35
N PRO A 58 15.28 1.64 -2.57
CA PRO A 58 16.50 0.83 -2.69
C PRO A 58 16.34 -0.60 -2.12
N VAL A 59 15.11 -1.01 -1.81
CA VAL A 59 14.82 -2.27 -1.15
C VAL A 59 14.65 -3.36 -2.20
N VAL A 60 15.49 -4.39 -2.16
CA VAL A 60 15.36 -5.55 -3.04
C VAL A 60 14.12 -6.33 -2.67
N ASP A 61 13.32 -6.71 -3.66
CA ASP A 61 12.13 -7.53 -3.48
C ASP A 61 12.54 -8.90 -2.93
N THR A 62 12.04 -9.24 -1.74
CA THR A 62 12.28 -10.53 -1.09
C THR A 62 10.97 -11.12 -0.62
N THR A 63 10.90 -12.45 -0.49
CA THR A 63 9.70 -13.11 0.05
C THR A 63 9.34 -12.62 1.45
N ARG A 64 10.31 -12.09 2.20
CA ARG A 64 10.16 -11.60 3.59
C ARG A 64 9.67 -10.15 3.70
N ASN A 65 9.68 -9.37 2.61
CA ASN A 65 9.18 -7.99 2.60
C ASN A 65 7.95 -7.79 1.72
N MET A 66 7.55 -8.81 0.94
CA MET A 66 6.43 -8.71 0.01
C MET A 66 5.10 -8.46 0.73
N ARG A 67 4.82 -9.21 1.81
CA ARG A 67 3.61 -9.04 2.62
C ARG A 67 3.57 -7.66 3.29
N ALA A 68 4.70 -7.20 3.80
CA ALA A 68 4.82 -5.85 4.37
C ALA A 68 4.55 -4.78 3.30
N SER A 69 5.09 -4.96 2.09
CA SER A 69 4.91 -4.01 0.98
C SER A 69 3.45 -3.91 0.53
N LEU A 70 2.72 -5.02 0.49
CA LEU A 70 1.29 -5.04 0.16
C LEU A 70 0.48 -4.20 1.15
N VAL A 71 0.70 -4.42 2.46
CA VAL A 71 0.02 -3.68 3.53
C VAL A 71 0.38 -2.20 3.47
N HIS A 72 1.65 -1.89 3.22
CA HIS A 72 2.13 -0.51 3.12
C HIS A 72 1.54 0.23 1.93
N ASP A 73 1.56 -0.35 0.73
CA ASP A 73 0.97 0.27 -0.47
C ASP A 73 -0.55 0.47 -0.30
N ALA A 74 -1.25 -0.49 0.30
CA ALA A 74 -2.69 -0.34 0.60
C ALA A 74 -2.95 0.84 1.54
N LEU A 75 -2.23 0.94 2.65
CA LEU A 75 -2.36 2.06 3.61
C LEU A 75 -1.97 3.40 2.98
N TYR A 76 -0.92 3.42 2.16
CA TYR A 76 -0.51 4.63 1.43
C TYR A 76 -1.56 5.06 0.41
N GLN A 77 -2.26 4.13 -0.24
CA GLN A 77 -3.39 4.47 -1.10
C GLN A 77 -4.54 5.10 -0.32
N ILE A 78 -4.88 4.58 0.88
CA ILE A 78 -5.90 5.19 1.75
C ILE A 78 -5.48 6.61 2.17
N LEU A 79 -4.23 6.81 2.58
CA LEU A 79 -3.67 8.12 2.92
C LEU A 79 -3.73 9.09 1.74
N ARG A 80 -3.38 8.62 0.53
CA ARG A 80 -3.44 9.40 -0.70
C ARG A 80 -4.86 9.82 -1.08
N CYS A 81 -5.83 8.96 -0.77
CA CYS A 81 -7.26 9.24 -0.91
C CYS A 81 -7.83 10.11 0.23
N GLN A 82 -7.00 10.49 1.22
CA GLN A 82 -7.40 11.29 2.39
C GLN A 82 -8.51 10.64 3.24
N LEU A 83 -8.64 9.31 3.15
CA LEU A 83 -9.57 8.52 3.95
C LEU A 83 -8.97 8.11 5.31
N LEU A 84 -7.68 8.42 5.51
CA LEU A 84 -6.97 8.27 6.76
C LEU A 84 -6.16 9.55 7.00
N PRO A 85 -6.10 10.07 8.24
CA PRO A 85 -5.38 11.30 8.51
C PRO A 85 -3.87 11.12 8.33
N ALA A 86 -3.20 12.17 7.88
CA ALA A 86 -1.77 12.14 7.52
C ALA A 86 -0.85 11.76 8.70
N ASN A 87 -1.30 11.95 9.95
CA ASN A 87 -0.58 11.52 11.15
C ASN A 87 -0.43 9.99 11.25
N LYS A 88 -1.25 9.21 10.55
CA LYS A 88 -1.15 7.74 10.53
C LYS A 88 -0.06 7.23 9.58
N LYS A 89 0.59 8.10 8.80
CA LYS A 89 1.72 7.72 7.93
C LYS A 89 2.84 7.05 8.71
N GLU A 90 3.22 7.61 9.85
CA GLU A 90 4.29 7.04 10.68
C GLU A 90 3.89 5.68 11.26
N ALA A 91 2.62 5.52 11.64
CA ALA A 91 2.09 4.22 12.08
C ALA A 91 2.15 3.17 10.95
N ALA A 92 1.84 3.54 9.70
CA ALA A 92 1.95 2.66 8.54
C ALA A 92 3.41 2.25 8.26
N ASP A 93 4.36 3.20 8.33
CA ASP A 93 5.79 2.93 8.16
C ASP A 93 6.34 2.01 9.27
N GLN A 94 5.90 2.19 10.53
CA GLN A 94 6.26 1.32 11.65
C GLN A 94 5.65 -0.08 11.50
N LEU A 95 4.41 -0.17 11.03
CA LEU A 95 3.76 -1.45 10.76
C LEU A 95 4.52 -2.25 9.70
N PHE A 96 5.00 -1.60 8.64
CA PHE A 96 5.86 -2.23 7.64
C PHE A 96 7.11 -2.86 8.29
N LYS A 97 7.81 -2.12 9.16
CA LYS A 97 8.97 -2.63 9.90
C LYS A 97 8.59 -3.87 10.73
N LYS A 98 7.48 -3.79 11.48
CA LYS A 98 6.99 -4.89 12.34
C LYS A 98 6.68 -6.15 11.54
N ILE A 99 6.00 -6.02 10.39
CA ILE A 99 5.68 -7.14 9.51
C ILE A 99 6.96 -7.77 8.94
N CYS A 100 7.92 -6.95 8.47
CA CYS A 100 9.20 -7.45 7.97
C CYS A 100 9.95 -8.28 9.04
N ILE A 101 10.02 -7.79 10.28
CA ILE A 101 10.67 -8.53 11.38
C ILE A 101 9.95 -9.86 11.64
N ASN A 102 8.62 -9.84 11.68
CA ASN A 102 7.83 -11.05 11.85
C ASN A 102 8.02 -12.07 10.71
N ASP A 103 8.32 -11.59 9.50
CA ASP A 103 8.58 -12.43 8.32
C ASP A 103 10.06 -12.83 8.18
N GLY A 104 10.88 -12.58 9.21
CA GLY A 104 12.26 -13.06 9.27
C GLY A 104 13.29 -12.14 8.60
N VAL A 105 12.97 -10.85 8.45
CA VAL A 105 13.97 -9.80 8.19
C VAL A 105 14.65 -9.45 9.52
N ASP A 106 15.97 -9.35 9.53
CA ASP A 106 16.69 -8.91 10.72
C ASP A 106 16.36 -7.46 11.08
N GLU A 107 16.48 -7.11 12.36
CA GLU A 107 16.03 -5.81 12.86
C GLU A 107 16.80 -4.63 12.24
N LEU A 108 18.10 -4.82 11.95
CA LEU A 108 18.94 -3.80 11.33
C LEU A 108 18.50 -3.50 9.89
N THR A 109 18.27 -4.54 9.09
CA THR A 109 17.74 -4.43 7.73
C THR A 109 16.34 -3.83 7.72
N ALA A 110 15.46 -4.25 8.64
CA ALA A 110 14.12 -3.68 8.77
C ALA A 110 14.17 -2.19 9.14
N GLN A 111 15.13 -1.79 9.98
CA GLN A 111 15.37 -0.38 10.32
C GLN A 111 15.90 0.43 9.12
N MET A 112 16.76 -0.16 8.30
CA MET A 112 17.22 0.45 7.04
C MET A 112 16.05 0.67 6.08
N PHE A 113 15.14 -0.30 5.93
CA PHE A 113 13.94 -0.14 5.11
C PHE A 113 13.03 0.98 5.64
N TYR A 114 12.80 1.01 6.95
CA TYR A 114 12.03 2.09 7.60
C TYR A 114 12.63 3.48 7.32
N LEU A 115 13.97 3.61 7.39
CA LEU A 115 14.64 4.87 7.12
C LEU A 115 14.49 5.28 5.64
N GLY A 116 14.59 4.32 4.72
CA GLY A 116 14.34 4.54 3.29
C GLY A 116 12.92 5.05 3.01
N LEU A 117 11.91 4.43 3.63
CA LEU A 117 10.51 4.88 3.55
C LEU A 117 10.30 6.28 4.13
N LYS A 118 10.99 6.63 5.22
CA LYS A 118 10.89 7.96 5.83
C LYS A 118 11.42 9.07 4.91
N ILE A 119 12.46 8.79 4.13
CA ILE A 119 13.03 9.71 3.15
C ILE A 119 12.12 9.86 1.93
N GLY A 120 11.59 8.75 1.39
CA GLY A 120 10.78 8.75 0.17
C GLY A 120 9.26 8.95 0.34
N GLY A 121 8.73 8.77 1.56
CA GLY A 121 7.30 8.58 1.78
C GLY A 121 6.44 9.85 1.81
N LYS A 122 7.02 11.03 2.10
CA LYS A 122 6.26 12.30 2.15
C LYS A 122 5.57 12.65 0.81
N PRO A 123 6.28 12.69 -0.33
CA PRO A 123 5.62 12.93 -1.60
C PRO A 123 4.63 11.81 -1.93
N ALA A 124 4.95 10.53 -1.66
CA ALA A 124 4.12 9.39 -2.06
C ALA A 124 2.68 9.40 -1.51
N THR A 125 2.43 10.08 -0.38
CA THR A 125 1.10 10.26 0.20
C THR A 125 0.28 11.42 -0.38
N GLU A 126 0.86 12.27 -1.22
CA GLU A 126 0.13 13.40 -1.80
C GLU A 126 -0.90 12.93 -2.85
N PRO A 127 -2.13 13.48 -2.87
CA PRO A 127 -3.15 13.12 -3.85
C PRO A 127 -2.70 13.23 -5.31
N ARG A 128 -1.74 14.13 -5.58
CA ARG A 128 -1.14 14.36 -6.90
C ARG A 128 -0.35 13.16 -7.43
N ASN A 129 0.13 12.29 -6.55
CA ASN A 129 0.87 11.07 -6.91
C ASN A 129 -0.03 9.86 -7.19
N LYS A 130 -1.33 10.09 -7.39
CA LYS A 130 -2.24 9.05 -7.87
C LYS A 130 -1.86 8.69 -9.31
N LYS A 131 -1.65 7.40 -9.58
CA LYS A 131 -1.32 6.94 -10.94
C LYS A 131 -2.40 7.39 -11.93
N PRO A 132 -2.02 7.96 -13.09
CA PRO A 132 -2.97 8.46 -14.07
C PRO A 132 -3.80 7.30 -14.63
N THR A 133 -5.05 7.59 -14.95
CA THR A 133 -5.91 6.66 -15.70
C THR A 133 -5.70 6.93 -17.18
N LEU A 134 -5.22 5.92 -17.90
CA LEU A 134 -4.97 5.95 -19.34
C LEU A 134 -6.22 5.47 -20.09
N LYS A 135 -6.35 5.84 -21.37
CA LYS A 135 -7.45 5.43 -22.25
C LYS A 135 -6.93 4.73 -23.50
N ALA A 136 -7.69 3.76 -24.02
CA ALA A 136 -7.43 3.12 -25.31
C ALA A 136 -8.75 2.81 -26.05
N PRO A 137 -8.86 3.06 -27.38
CA PRO A 137 -7.88 3.75 -28.22
C PRO A 137 -7.74 5.22 -27.83
N TRP A 138 -6.63 5.84 -28.20
CA TRP A 138 -6.14 7.15 -27.74
C TRP A 138 -6.99 8.37 -28.18
N ARG A 139 -8.24 8.17 -28.65
CA ARG A 139 -9.07 9.22 -29.26
C ARG A 139 -9.28 10.42 -28.35
#